data_AF-A0AA91EQY6-F1
#
_entry.id   AF-A0AA91EQY6-F1
#
_cell.length_a   1.000
_cell.length_b   1.000
_cell.length_c   1.000
_cell.angle_alpha   90.00
_cell.angle_beta   90.00
_cell.angle_gamma   90.00
#
_symmetry.space_group_name_H-M   'P 1'
#
loop_
_entity.id
_entity.type
_entity.pdbx_description
1 polymer ?
#
loop_
_entity_poly.entity_id
_entity_poly.type
_entity_poly.pdbx_seq_one_letter_code
_entity_poly.pdbx_strand_id
1 'polypeptide(L)'
;MAQIKARYSRIMLAAILLSTLPSLAVGTAHADANSYLREVHNTVRVRLRDNQALQLGYEACHVLHKGTDGKTTPQSRGEAAQVVSRAARKLGVNRHDGLDRGSVSRLVDAAEHYLC
;
A
#
# COMPACT_ATOMS: atom_id res chain seq x y z
N MET A 1 42.92 4.06 67.22
CA MET A 1 43.09 3.86 65.77
C MET A 1 41.95 4.56 65.05
N ALA A 2 42.29 5.65 64.35
CA ALA A 2 41.44 6.55 63.54
C ALA A 2 41.10 5.89 62.18
N GLN A 3 40.17 6.28 61.32
CA GLN A 3 39.14 7.34 61.23
C GLN A 3 38.21 6.90 60.08
N ILE A 4 36.94 7.31 60.15
CA ILE A 4 35.92 7.11 59.10
C ILE A 4 36.22 8.07 57.95
N LYS A 5 36.15 7.61 56.70
CA LYS A 5 35.69 8.46 55.59
C LYS A 5 35.23 7.64 54.39
N ALA A 6 33.97 7.94 54.05
CA ALA A 6 33.23 7.54 52.87
C ALA A 6 34.04 7.69 51.57
N ARG A 7 33.57 7.03 50.52
CA ARG A 7 32.95 7.72 49.36
C ARG A 7 32.63 6.70 48.26
N TYR A 8 31.37 6.73 47.80
CA TYR A 8 30.88 6.54 46.43
C TYR A 8 31.53 5.42 45.58
N SER A 9 30.78 4.58 44.88
CA SER A 9 29.78 5.06 43.95
C SER A 9 28.98 3.88 43.41
N ARG A 10 27.66 4.09 43.37
CA ARG A 10 26.70 3.32 42.61
C ARG A 10 27.06 3.45 41.14
N ILE A 11 27.39 2.37 40.45
CA ILE A 11 27.25 2.32 38.99
C ILE A 11 26.61 0.99 38.65
N MET A 12 25.28 1.02 38.65
CA MET A 12 24.46 0.07 37.91
C MET A 12 25.02 -0.08 36.50
N LEU A 13 25.38 -1.30 36.11
CA LEU A 13 25.55 -1.65 34.71
C LEU A 13 24.18 -1.58 34.02
N ALA A 14 23.80 -0.39 33.56
CA ALA A 14 22.77 -0.20 32.56
C ALA A 14 23.47 -0.11 31.20
N ALA A 15 23.73 -1.27 30.59
CA ALA A 15 24.12 -1.34 29.19
C ALA A 15 22.88 -1.02 28.33
N ILE A 16 22.57 0.27 28.20
CA ILE A 16 21.57 0.76 27.26
C ILE A 16 22.17 0.59 25.86
N LEU A 17 21.83 -0.51 25.22
CA LEU A 17 22.00 -0.72 23.78
C LEU A 17 21.17 0.36 23.07
N LEU A 18 21.81 1.49 22.73
CA LEU A 18 21.26 2.41 21.74
C LEU A 18 21.27 1.67 20.40
N SER A 19 20.15 1.03 20.09
CA SER A 19 19.82 0.57 18.76
C SER A 19 19.70 1.82 17.87
N THR A 20 20.78 2.19 17.20
CA THR A 20 20.71 3.06 16.03
C THR A 20 20.01 2.29 14.93
N LEU A 21 18.67 2.28 14.96
CA LEU A 21 17.89 1.79 13.83
C LEU A 21 18.25 2.65 12.63
N PRO A 22 18.79 2.08 11.54
CA PRO A 22 18.87 2.82 10.30
C PRO A 22 17.43 3.14 9.92
N SER A 23 17.08 4.42 9.98
CA SER A 23 15.88 4.94 9.32
C SER A 23 16.08 4.68 7.83
N LEU A 24 15.63 3.50 7.39
CA LEU A 24 15.35 3.21 6.00
C LEU A 24 14.25 4.19 5.61
N ALA A 25 14.63 5.41 5.27
CA ALA A 25 13.88 6.29 4.41
C ALA A 25 13.86 5.61 3.03
N VAL A 26 13.13 4.50 2.95
CA VAL A 26 12.54 4.03 1.71
C VAL A 26 11.78 5.24 1.22
N GLY A 27 12.25 5.86 0.13
CA GLY A 27 11.53 6.94 -0.51
C GLY A 27 10.14 6.43 -0.80
N THR A 28 9.19 6.75 0.06
CA THR A 28 7.80 6.45 -0.16
C THR A 28 7.42 7.33 -1.32
N ALA A 29 7.43 6.78 -2.53
CA ALA A 29 6.51 7.25 -3.56
C ALA A 29 5.14 7.15 -2.90
N HIS A 30 4.69 8.26 -2.32
CA HIS A 30 3.50 8.27 -1.50
C HIS A 30 2.35 7.92 -2.43
N ALA A 31 1.64 6.83 -2.12
CA ALA A 31 0.40 6.51 -2.80
C ALA A 31 -0.49 7.76 -2.84
N ASP A 32 -0.81 8.23 -4.03
CA ASP A 32 -1.65 9.41 -4.25
C ASP A 32 -3.09 8.97 -4.47
N ALA A 33 -3.79 8.76 -3.35
CA ALA A 33 -5.20 8.40 -3.33
C ALA A 33 -6.08 9.42 -4.09
N ASN A 34 -5.71 10.70 -4.08
CA ASN A 34 -6.50 11.75 -4.73
C ASN A 34 -6.36 11.67 -6.26
N SER A 35 -5.14 11.45 -6.76
CA SER A 35 -4.94 11.26 -8.20
C SER A 35 -5.52 9.94 -8.69
N TYR A 36 -5.44 8.88 -7.88
CA TYR A 36 -6.16 7.63 -8.16
C TYR A 36 -7.67 7.85 -8.30
N LEU A 37 -8.31 8.47 -7.30
CA LEU A 37 -9.76 8.72 -7.33
C LEU A 37 -10.14 9.59 -8.52
N ARG A 38 -9.37 10.65 -8.81
CA ARG A 38 -9.59 11.52 -9.97
C ARG A 38 -9.55 10.72 -11.28
N GLU A 39 -8.56 9.86 -11.45
CA GLU A 39 -8.43 9.03 -12.64
C GLU A 39 -9.58 8.03 -12.78
N VAL A 40 -9.96 7.38 -11.67
CA VAL A 40 -11.09 6.43 -11.65
C VAL A 40 -12.39 7.14 -12.02
N HIS A 41 -12.67 8.31 -11.45
CA HIS A 41 -13.88 9.08 -11.78
C HIS A 41 -13.92 9.53 -13.24
N ASN A 42 -12.76 9.79 -13.85
CA ASN A 42 -12.66 10.20 -15.25
C ASN A 42 -12.81 9.03 -16.24
N THR A 43 -12.32 7.85 -15.87
CA THR A 43 -12.13 6.74 -16.82
C THR A 43 -13.07 5.55 -16.57
N VAL A 44 -13.57 5.39 -15.36
CA VAL A 44 -14.45 4.30 -14.95
C VAL A 44 -15.86 4.84 -14.80
N ARG A 45 -16.78 4.35 -15.65
CA ARG A 45 -18.18 4.82 -15.67
C ARG A 45 -19.07 4.19 -14.58
N VAL A 46 -18.51 3.31 -13.78
CA VAL A 46 -19.21 2.65 -12.66
C VAL A 46 -19.38 3.64 -11.54
N ARG A 47 -20.59 3.69 -10.96
CA ARG A 47 -20.81 4.44 -9.71
C ARG A 47 -20.16 3.70 -8.55
N LEU A 48 -18.90 4.02 -8.29
CA LEU A 48 -18.16 3.58 -7.10
C LEU A 48 -18.15 4.72 -6.08
N ARG A 49 -18.34 4.40 -4.80
CA ARG A 49 -17.97 5.32 -3.73
C ARG A 49 -16.45 5.36 -3.62
N ASP A 50 -15.89 6.50 -3.20
CA ASP A 50 -14.43 6.68 -3.10
C ASP A 50 -13.76 5.59 -2.24
N ASN A 51 -14.40 5.21 -1.13
CA ASN A 51 -13.89 4.13 -0.28
C ASN A 51 -13.88 2.75 -0.99
N GLN A 52 -14.89 2.47 -1.82
CA GLN A 52 -14.93 1.24 -2.62
C GLN A 52 -13.86 1.29 -3.71
N ALA A 53 -13.73 2.42 -4.40
CA ALA A 53 -12.70 2.61 -5.42
C ALA A 53 -11.31 2.41 -4.83
N LEU A 54 -11.00 3.05 -3.69
CA LEU A 54 -9.71 2.90 -3.01
C LEU A 54 -9.47 1.46 -2.57
N GLN A 55 -10.47 0.79 -2.00
CA GLN A 55 -10.34 -0.61 -1.60
C GLN A 55 -10.00 -1.51 -2.79
N LEU A 56 -10.68 -1.34 -3.92
CA LEU A 56 -10.36 -2.07 -5.16
C LEU A 56 -8.96 -1.74 -5.68
N GLY A 57 -8.54 -0.48 -5.59
CA GLY A 57 -7.22 -0.02 -6.00
C GLY A 57 -6.10 -0.65 -5.16
N TYR A 58 -6.24 -0.68 -3.84
CA TYR A 58 -5.26 -1.31 -2.96
C TYR A 58 -5.19 -2.83 -3.15
N GLU A 59 -6.33 -3.49 -3.37
CA GLU A 59 -6.37 -4.92 -3.69
C GLU A 59 -5.67 -5.23 -5.03
N ALA A 60 -5.83 -4.38 -6.03
CA ALA A 60 -5.06 -4.48 -7.27
C ALA A 60 -3.56 -4.32 -6.98
N CYS A 61 -3.22 -3.25 -6.28
CA CYS A 61 -1.85 -2.87 -6.02
C CYS A 61 -1.04 -3.92 -5.26
N HIS A 62 -1.66 -4.55 -4.27
CA HIS A 62 -1.04 -5.62 -3.48
C HIS A 62 -0.65 -6.85 -4.31
N VAL A 63 -1.30 -7.05 -5.46
CA VAL A 63 -1.07 -8.19 -6.36
C VAL A 63 -0.17 -7.80 -7.53
N LEU A 64 -0.09 -6.51 -7.84
CA LEU A 64 0.76 -6.01 -8.91
C LEU A 64 2.24 -6.21 -8.55
N HIS A 65 2.94 -6.91 -9.42
CA HIS A 65 4.37 -7.15 -9.29
C HIS A 65 5.09 -6.88 -10.61
N LYS A 66 6.26 -6.25 -10.47
CA LYS A 66 7.15 -5.90 -11.57
C LYS A 66 8.01 -7.11 -11.94
N GLY A 67 8.24 -7.30 -13.23
CA GLY A 67 9.21 -8.25 -13.76
C GLY A 67 10.64 -7.75 -13.57
N THR A 68 11.60 -8.51 -14.08
CA THR A 68 13.02 -8.13 -14.06
C THR A 68 13.33 -6.88 -14.88
N ASP A 69 12.42 -6.49 -15.79
CA ASP A 69 12.47 -5.29 -16.60
C ASP A 69 11.88 -4.04 -15.90
N GLY A 70 11.43 -4.19 -14.64
CA GLY A 70 10.81 -3.12 -13.87
C GLY A 70 9.39 -2.78 -14.30
N LYS A 71 8.80 -3.51 -15.25
CA LYS A 71 7.44 -3.31 -15.73
C LYS A 71 6.50 -4.33 -15.10
N THR A 72 5.25 -3.95 -14.88
CA THR A 72 4.23 -4.89 -14.44
C THR A 72 4.00 -5.96 -15.50
N THR A 73 4.08 -7.22 -15.09
CA THR A 73 3.93 -8.34 -16.03
C THR A 73 2.47 -8.49 -16.49
N PRO A 74 2.21 -8.99 -17.72
CA PRO A 74 0.84 -9.27 -18.18
C PRO A 74 0.11 -10.27 -17.28
N GLN A 75 0.83 -11.25 -16.74
CA GLN A 75 0.28 -12.22 -15.78
C GLN A 75 -0.21 -11.51 -14.52
N SER A 76 0.63 -10.67 -13.90
CA SER A 76 0.28 -9.91 -12.70
C SER A 76 -0.93 -9.00 -12.91
N ARG A 77 -1.00 -8.30 -14.06
CA ARG A 77 -2.21 -7.52 -14.41
C ARG A 77 -3.45 -8.39 -14.52
N GLY A 78 -3.33 -9.58 -15.13
CA GLY A 78 -4.42 -10.54 -15.23
C GLY A 78 -4.90 -11.03 -13.85
N GLU A 79 -3.98 -11.28 -12.93
CA GLU A 79 -4.30 -11.67 -11.54
C GLU A 79 -4.96 -10.52 -10.77
N ALA A 80 -4.42 -9.30 -10.87
CA ALA A 80 -4.99 -8.10 -10.28
C ALA A 80 -6.43 -7.87 -10.79
N ALA A 81 -6.68 -7.99 -12.09
CA ALA A 81 -8.02 -7.86 -12.65
C ALA A 81 -9.01 -8.90 -12.09
N GLN A 82 -8.56 -10.14 -11.86
CA GLN A 82 -9.38 -11.17 -11.23
C GLN A 82 -9.68 -10.85 -9.77
N VAL A 83 -8.68 -10.37 -9.01
CA VAL A 83 -8.83 -9.97 -7.62
C VAL A 83 -9.80 -8.79 -7.48
N VAL A 84 -9.61 -7.73 -8.27
CA VAL A 84 -10.55 -6.59 -8.34
C VAL A 84 -11.96 -7.05 -8.68
N SER A 85 -12.10 -7.93 -9.68
CA SER A 85 -13.43 -8.46 -10.06
C SER A 85 -14.07 -9.26 -8.91
N ARG A 86 -13.30 -10.03 -8.14
CA ARG A 86 -13.79 -10.76 -6.97
C ARG A 86 -14.15 -9.82 -5.82
N ALA A 87 -13.29 -8.85 -5.52
CA ALA A 87 -13.50 -7.87 -4.47
C ALA A 87 -14.72 -7.00 -4.76
N ALA A 88 -14.89 -6.54 -6.00
CA ALA A 88 -16.03 -5.72 -6.40
C ALA A 88 -17.37 -6.44 -6.21
N ARG A 89 -17.43 -7.74 -6.56
CA ARG A 89 -18.62 -8.56 -6.29
C ARG A 89 -18.94 -8.67 -4.80
N LYS A 90 -17.92 -8.78 -3.94
CA LYS A 90 -18.10 -8.77 -2.47
C LYS A 90 -18.63 -7.42 -1.96
N LEU A 91 -18.30 -6.33 -2.65
CA LEU A 91 -18.79 -4.98 -2.36
C LEU A 91 -20.16 -4.67 -3.00
N GLY A 92 -20.80 -5.67 -3.63
CA GLY A 92 -22.09 -5.52 -4.29
C GLY A 92 -22.02 -4.82 -5.64
N VAL A 93 -20.82 -4.52 -6.16
CA VAL A 93 -20.61 -3.89 -7.46
C VAL A 93 -20.51 -4.98 -8.52
N ASN A 94 -21.46 -4.98 -9.44
CA ASN A 94 -21.61 -6.02 -10.45
C ASN A 94 -21.56 -5.45 -11.87
N ARG A 95 -21.61 -6.35 -12.86
CA ARG A 95 -21.65 -5.98 -14.28
C ARG A 95 -22.84 -5.06 -14.61
N HIS A 96 -23.96 -5.21 -13.90
CA HIS A 96 -25.14 -4.36 -14.07
C HIS A 96 -24.89 -2.90 -13.65
N ASP A 97 -23.89 -2.66 -12.79
CA ASP A 97 -23.47 -1.31 -12.37
C ASP A 97 -22.43 -0.69 -13.34
N GLY A 98 -22.12 -1.41 -14.44
CA GLY A 98 -21.16 -0.99 -15.47
C GLY A 98 -19.74 -1.52 -15.25
N LEU A 99 -19.53 -2.43 -14.27
CA LEU A 99 -18.21 -3.00 -13.98
C LEU A 99 -17.88 -4.11 -14.98
N ASP A 100 -17.60 -3.70 -16.22
CA ASP A 100 -17.08 -4.57 -17.26
C ASP A 100 -15.56 -4.78 -17.15
N ARG A 101 -15.01 -5.63 -18.04
CA ARG A 101 -13.57 -5.91 -18.07
C ARG A 101 -12.73 -4.65 -18.35
N GLY A 102 -13.23 -3.72 -19.15
CA GLY A 102 -12.54 -2.46 -19.43
C GLY A 102 -12.49 -1.56 -18.21
N SER A 103 -13.60 -1.42 -17.49
CA SER A 103 -13.65 -0.72 -16.20
C SER A 103 -12.69 -1.33 -15.18
N VAL A 104 -12.62 -2.67 -15.09
CA VAL A 104 -11.65 -3.37 -14.22
C VAL A 104 -10.21 -3.11 -14.66
N SER A 105 -9.92 -3.17 -15.96
CA SER A 105 -8.57 -2.87 -16.47
C SER A 105 -8.14 -1.46 -16.09
N ARG A 106 -9.02 -0.46 -16.26
CA ARG A 106 -8.72 0.93 -15.91
C ARG A 106 -8.50 1.13 -14.40
N LEU A 107 -9.25 0.41 -13.55
CA LEU A 107 -9.00 0.41 -12.10
C LEU A 107 -7.60 -0.12 -11.78
N VAL A 108 -7.19 -1.23 -12.43
CA VAL A 108 -5.85 -1.81 -12.25
C VAL A 108 -4.76 -0.87 -12.76
N ASP A 109 -4.94 -0.27 -13.93
CA ASP A 109 -3.97 0.67 -14.53
C ASP A 109 -3.82 1.94 -13.66
N ALA A 110 -4.92 2.49 -13.14
CA ALA A 110 -4.88 3.62 -12.22
C ALA A 110 -4.20 3.26 -10.89
N ALA A 111 -4.46 2.07 -10.34
CA ALA A 111 -3.82 1.60 -9.13
C ALA A 111 -2.31 1.46 -9.32
N GLU A 112 -1.86 0.87 -10.43
CA GLU A 112 -0.44 0.74 -10.77
C GLU A 112 0.27 2.09 -10.80
N HIS A 113 -0.35 3.12 -11.39
CA HIS A 113 0.27 4.43 -11.55
C HIS A 113 0.27 5.29 -10.28
N TYR A 114 -0.75 5.18 -9.44
CA TYR A 114 -0.96 6.11 -8.33
C TYR A 114 -0.83 5.49 -6.94
N LEU A 115 -0.93 4.16 -6.80
CA LEU A 115 -0.97 3.50 -5.49
C LEU A 115 0.23 2.59 -5.17
N CYS A 116 1.11 2.23 -6.12
CA CYS A 116 2.07 1.10 -5.99
C CYS A 116 3.58 1.39 -5.85
#